data_AF-A0A8J6ADH4-F1
#
_entry.id   AF-A0A8J6ADH4-F1
#
_cell.length_a   1.000
_cell.length_b   1.000
_cell.length_c   1.000
_cell.angle_alpha   90.00
_cell.angle_beta   90.00
_cell.angle_gamma   90.00
#
_symmetry.space_group_name_H-M   'P 1'
#
loop_
_entity.id
_entity.type
_entity.pdbx_description
1 polymer ?
#
loop_
_entity_poly.entity_id
_entity_poly.type
_entity_poly.pdbx_seq_one_letter_code
_entity_poly.pdbx_strand_id
1 'polypeptide(L)'
;MGLDLDRWMTIQSTEQPRKIPARCHDFEKEWTECAHGIGSIRAAEECEIEMHGFKECLLREKDPHLNAIRRQKDKLIKARKYALPPHLSGQDGPRP
;
A
#
# COMPACT_ATOMS: atom_id res chain seq x y z
N MET A 1 -23.71 -11.82 25.46
CA MET A 1 -24.81 -11.94 24.47
C MET A 1 -24.33 -12.34 23.08
N GLY A 2 -23.05 -12.20 22.70
CA GLY A 2 -22.54 -12.80 21.46
C GLY A 2 -23.14 -12.25 20.16
N LEU A 3 -23.78 -11.08 20.22
CA LEU A 3 -24.37 -10.40 19.07
C LEU A 3 -23.27 -9.64 18.33
N ASP A 4 -23.28 -9.73 17.01
CA ASP A 4 -22.47 -8.89 16.13
C ASP A 4 -23.35 -7.74 15.62
N LEU A 5 -23.14 -6.54 16.17
CA LEU A 5 -23.85 -5.33 15.75
C LEU A 5 -23.05 -4.56 14.70
N ASP A 6 -21.75 -4.47 14.89
CA ASP A 6 -20.84 -3.56 14.18
C ASP A 6 -19.44 -4.15 13.90
N ARG A 7 -19.12 -5.34 14.40
CA ARG A 7 -17.78 -5.93 14.29
C ARG A 7 -17.40 -6.22 12.85
N TRP A 8 -18.38 -6.58 12.02
CA TRP A 8 -18.19 -6.84 10.60
C TRP A 8 -17.66 -5.62 9.80
N MET A 9 -17.86 -4.39 10.28
CA MET A 9 -17.36 -3.15 9.66
C MET A 9 -16.06 -2.61 10.28
N THR A 10 -15.51 -3.23 11.31
CA THR A 10 -14.41 -2.62 12.09
C THR A 10 -13.04 -2.69 11.41
N ILE A 11 -12.78 -3.73 10.62
CA ILE A 11 -11.51 -3.94 9.90
C ILE A 11 -11.80 -4.22 8.42
N GLN A 12 -10.87 -3.87 7.53
CA GLN A 12 -11.04 -4.10 6.08
C GLN A 12 -10.77 -5.56 5.70
N SER A 13 -10.08 -6.31 6.57
CA SER A 13 -9.78 -7.73 6.39
C SER A 13 -10.86 -8.71 6.87
N THR A 14 -12.05 -8.23 7.25
CA THR A 14 -13.23 -9.08 7.49
C THR A 14 -13.77 -9.69 6.20
N GLU A 15 -14.72 -10.62 6.34
CA GLU A 15 -15.46 -11.15 5.20
C GLU A 15 -16.25 -10.03 4.50
N GLN A 16 -15.83 -9.70 3.28
CA GLN A 16 -16.51 -8.72 2.43
C GLN A 16 -17.46 -9.43 1.45
N PRO A 17 -18.59 -8.79 1.07
CA PRO A 17 -19.46 -9.30 0.03
C PRO A 17 -18.68 -9.65 -1.24
N ARG A 18 -18.93 -10.83 -1.81
CA ARG A 18 -18.22 -11.36 -3.00
C ARG A 18 -16.70 -11.55 -2.83
N LYS A 19 -16.21 -11.63 -1.59
CA LYS A 19 -14.78 -11.83 -1.28
C LYS A 19 -13.88 -10.75 -1.88
N ILE A 20 -14.37 -9.51 -1.93
CA ILE A 20 -13.60 -8.38 -2.47
C ILE A 20 -12.55 -7.98 -1.44
N PRO A 21 -11.24 -8.10 -1.74
CA PRO A 21 -10.21 -7.69 -0.80
C PRO A 21 -10.06 -6.16 -0.80
N ALA A 22 -9.72 -5.61 0.36
CA ALA A 22 -9.23 -4.23 0.44
C ALA A 22 -7.85 -4.09 -0.22
N ARG A 23 -7.50 -2.88 -0.64
CA ARG A 23 -6.19 -2.62 -1.26
C ARG A 23 -5.01 -2.97 -0.34
N CYS A 24 -5.21 -2.82 0.98
CA CYS A 24 -4.20 -3.08 2.01
C CYS A 24 -4.57 -4.30 2.87
N HIS A 25 -5.37 -5.24 2.34
CA HIS A 25 -5.89 -6.40 3.05
C HIS A 25 -4.78 -7.20 3.77
N ASP A 26 -3.72 -7.54 3.03
CA ASP A 26 -2.63 -8.37 3.56
C ASP A 26 -1.88 -7.64 4.69
N PHE A 27 -1.57 -6.35 4.49
CA PHE A 27 -0.91 -5.54 5.51
C PHE A 27 -1.75 -5.36 6.78
N GLU A 28 -3.05 -5.10 6.64
CA GLU A 28 -3.94 -4.97 7.80
C GLU A 28 -4.08 -6.31 8.55
N LYS A 29 -4.12 -7.42 7.80
CA LYS A 29 -4.22 -8.76 8.37
C LYS A 29 -2.96 -9.11 9.17
N GLU A 30 -1.78 -8.93 8.60
CA GLU A 30 -0.50 -9.17 9.28
C GLU A 30 -0.36 -8.32 10.55
N TRP A 31 -0.70 -7.03 10.47
CA TRP A 31 -0.67 -6.14 11.63
C TRP A 31 -1.67 -6.58 12.72
N THR A 32 -2.89 -6.96 12.34
CA THR A 32 -3.92 -7.42 13.29
C THR A 32 -3.51 -8.73 13.95
N GLU A 33 -2.93 -9.66 13.19
CA GLU A 33 -2.43 -10.95 13.70
C GLU A 33 -1.23 -10.75 14.64
N CYS A 34 -0.31 -9.85 14.32
CA CYS A 34 0.81 -9.49 15.21
C CYS A 34 0.32 -8.85 16.52
N ALA A 35 -0.58 -7.87 16.44
CA ALA A 35 -1.05 -7.12 17.59
C ALA A 35 -2.07 -7.88 18.46
N HIS A 36 -2.52 -9.06 18.01
CA HIS A 36 -3.57 -9.82 18.70
C HIS A 36 -3.09 -10.35 20.06
N GLY A 37 -3.76 -9.95 21.14
CA GLY A 37 -3.56 -10.53 22.48
C GLY A 37 -2.35 -10.02 23.26
N ILE A 38 -1.48 -9.19 22.69
CA ILE A 38 -0.28 -8.64 23.37
C ILE A 38 -0.50 -7.30 24.07
N GLY A 39 -1.63 -6.64 23.80
CA GLY A 39 -1.98 -5.32 24.35
C GLY A 39 -1.33 -4.15 23.60
N SER A 40 -1.92 -2.96 23.69
CA SER A 40 -1.53 -1.80 22.87
C SER A 40 -0.11 -1.30 23.11
N ILE A 41 0.37 -1.35 24.35
CA ILE A 41 1.71 -0.88 24.72
C ILE A 41 2.78 -1.74 24.04
N ARG A 42 2.65 -3.06 24.11
CA ARG A 42 3.59 -3.99 23.46
C ARG A 42 3.44 -3.99 21.96
N ALA A 43 2.21 -3.94 21.44
CA ALA A 43 1.96 -3.89 20.00
C ALA A 43 2.57 -2.65 19.32
N ALA A 44 2.73 -1.54 20.04
CA ALA A 44 3.36 -0.34 19.50
C ALA A 44 4.86 -0.54 19.20
N GLU A 45 5.54 -1.38 19.97
CA GLU A 45 6.99 -1.66 19.80
C GLU A 45 7.22 -2.95 19.01
N GLU A 46 6.51 -4.04 19.34
CA GLU A 46 6.73 -5.37 18.75
C GLU A 46 6.18 -5.49 17.33
N CYS A 47 5.12 -4.75 16.99
CA CYS A 47 4.46 -4.78 15.67
C CYS A 47 4.66 -3.48 14.87
N GLU A 48 5.75 -2.76 15.15
CA GLU A 48 6.03 -1.48 14.51
C GLU A 48 6.20 -1.62 12.98
N ILE A 49 6.83 -2.71 12.54
CA ILE A 49 7.14 -2.97 11.12
C ILE A 49 5.85 -3.18 10.32
N GLU A 50 4.95 -4.01 10.83
CA GLU A 50 3.65 -4.33 10.23
C GLU A 50 2.75 -3.10 10.23
N MET A 51 2.68 -2.37 11.35
CA MET A 51 1.95 -1.11 11.43
C MET A 51 2.48 -0.08 10.43
N HIS A 52 3.80 0.00 10.28
CA HIS A 52 4.44 0.90 9.33
C HIS A 52 4.10 0.50 7.88
N GLY A 53 4.18 -0.79 7.54
CA GLY A 53 3.77 -1.31 6.24
C GLY A 53 2.31 -1.01 5.91
N PHE A 54 1.42 -1.20 6.88
CA PHE A 54 0.00 -0.87 6.73
C PHE A 54 -0.24 0.63 6.50
N LYS A 55 0.40 1.50 7.30
CA LYS A 55 0.32 2.95 7.11
C LYS A 55 0.86 3.39 5.75
N GLU A 56 1.97 2.81 5.30
CA GLU A 56 2.55 3.09 3.99
C GLU A 56 1.60 2.68 2.87
N CYS A 57 0.99 1.50 2.94
CA CYS A 57 0.01 1.06 1.95
C CYS A 57 -1.20 2.02 1.86
N LEU A 58 -1.70 2.50 3.00
CA LEU A 58 -2.84 3.42 3.06
C LEU A 58 -2.51 4.81 2.51
N LEU A 59 -1.38 5.38 2.94
CA LEU A 59 -1.04 6.79 2.66
C LEU A 59 -0.19 6.96 1.41
N ARG A 60 0.57 5.94 1.02
CA ARG A 60 1.60 5.99 -0.04
C ARG A 60 2.56 7.17 0.12
N GLU A 61 2.80 7.58 1.37
CA GLU A 61 3.63 8.75 1.69
C GLU A 61 5.11 8.49 1.35
N LYS A 62 5.54 7.22 1.35
CA LYS A 62 6.89 6.78 0.96
C LYS A 62 7.09 6.61 -0.55
N ASP A 63 6.31 7.30 -1.38
CA ASP A 63 6.60 7.48 -2.80
C ASP A 63 7.41 8.77 -3.17
N PRO A 64 8.32 9.37 -2.33
CA PRO A 64 9.21 10.42 -2.84
C PRO A 64 10.17 9.86 -3.89
N HIS A 65 10.32 8.54 -3.98
CA HIS A 65 11.08 7.86 -5.01
C HIS A 65 10.54 8.17 -6.41
N LEU A 66 9.22 8.10 -6.62
CA LEU A 66 8.61 8.42 -7.92
C LEU A 66 8.85 9.88 -8.32
N ASN A 67 8.76 10.79 -7.33
CA ASN A 67 9.07 12.21 -7.55
C ASN A 67 10.56 12.41 -7.90
N ALA A 68 11.47 11.71 -7.24
CA ALA A 68 12.91 11.75 -7.53
C ALA A 68 13.22 11.19 -8.93
N ILE A 69 12.65 10.02 -9.29
CA ILE A 69 12.78 9.43 -10.63
C ILE A 69 12.29 10.41 -11.68
N ARG A 70 11.12 11.02 -11.47
CA ARG A 70 10.55 11.99 -12.42
C ARG A 70 11.47 13.18 -12.62
N ARG A 71 11.96 13.79 -11.54
CA ARG A 71 12.91 14.92 -11.59
C ARG A 71 14.21 14.54 -12.30
N GLN A 72 14.76 13.36 -12.02
CA GLN A 72 15.97 12.87 -12.67
C GLN A 72 15.76 12.62 -14.17
N LYS A 73 14.64 11.99 -14.53
CA LYS A 73 14.24 11.77 -15.94
C LYS A 73 14.17 13.10 -16.69
N ASP A 74 13.47 14.09 -16.14
CA ASP A 74 13.27 15.39 -16.78
C ASP A 74 14.61 16.14 -16.96
N LYS A 75 15.53 16.03 -15.99
CA LYS A 75 16.90 16.57 -16.10
C LYS A 75 17.69 15.91 -17.24
N LEU A 76 17.60 14.60 -17.40
CA LEU A 76 18.32 13.86 -18.44
C LEU A 76 17.75 14.10 -19.84
N ILE A 77 16.43 14.25 -19.95
CA ILE A 77 15.76 14.65 -21.21
C ILE A 77 16.20 16.05 -21.62
N LYS A 78 16.19 17.01 -20.68
CA LYS A 78 16.64 18.39 -20.93
C LYS A 78 18.10 18.45 -21.38
N ALA A 79 18.95 17.59 -20.82
CA ALA A 79 20.36 17.46 -21.21
C ALA A 79 20.59 16.65 -22.51
N ARG A 80 19.53 16.14 -23.15
CA ARG A 80 19.57 15.21 -24.31
C ARG A 80 20.40 13.94 -24.08
N LYS A 81 20.58 13.54 -22.81
CA LYS A 81 21.31 12.32 -22.42
C LYS A 81 20.41 11.09 -22.30
N TYR A 82 19.09 11.28 -22.41
CA TYR A 82 18.10 10.23 -22.32
C TYR A 82 16.96 10.48 -23.32
N ALA A 83 16.62 9.46 -24.10
CA ALA A 83 15.49 9.46 -25.01
C ALA A 83 14.37 8.59 -24.43
N LEU A 84 13.12 9.00 -24.64
CA LEU A 84 11.97 8.28 -24.08
C LEU A 84 11.69 7.00 -24.89
N PRO A 85 11.50 5.84 -24.23
CA PRO A 85 11.09 4.60 -24.89
C PRO A 85 9.73 4.70 -25.64
N PRO A 86 9.51 3.93 -26.72
CA PRO A 86 8.26 3.92 -27.49
C PRO A 86 6.99 3.57 -26.68
N HIS A 87 7.06 2.64 -25.72
CA HIS A 87 5.93 2.31 -24.85
C HIS A 87 5.50 3.47 -23.96
N LEU A 88 6.42 4.37 -23.62
CA LEU A 88 6.11 5.56 -22.82
C LEU A 88 5.60 6.74 -23.66
N SER A 89 5.75 6.67 -24.99
CA SER A 89 5.19 7.64 -25.93
C SER A 89 3.87 7.18 -26.57
N GLY A 90 3.35 6.03 -26.17
CA GLY A 90 2.07 5.48 -26.65
C GLY A 90 2.12 4.93 -28.07
N GLN A 91 3.32 4.61 -28.57
CA GLN A 91 3.51 4.03 -29.91
C GLN A 91 3.47 2.50 -29.92
N ASP A 92 3.51 1.87 -28.74
CA ASP A 92 3.32 0.42 -28.61
C ASP A 92 1.84 0.09 -28.44
N GLY A 93 1.40 -1.03 -29.03
CA GLY A 93 0.04 -1.53 -28.87
C GLY A 93 -0.27 -1.88 -27.41
N PRO A 94 -1.53 -1.73 -26.95
CA PRO A 94 -1.91 -2.11 -25.60
C PRO A 94 -1.68 -3.61 -25.38
N ARG A 95 -1.21 -3.98 -24.18
CA ARG A 95 -1.29 -5.39 -23.76
C ARG A 95 -2.76 -5.75 -23.47
N PRO A 96 -3.19 -7.00 -23.77
CA PRO A 96 -4.53 -7.49 -23.43
C PRO A 96 -4.85 -7.37 -21.94
#